data_AF-A0A1F6ZTV8-F1
#
_entry.id   AF-A0A1F6ZTV8-F1
#
_cell.length_a   1.000
_cell.length_b   1.000
_cell.length_c   1.000
_cell.angle_alpha   90.00
_cell.angle_beta   90.00
_cell.angle_gamma   90.00
#
_symmetry.space_group_name_H-M   'P 1'
#
loop_
_entity.id
_entity.type
_entity.pdbx_description
1 polymer ?
#
loop_
_entity_poly.entity_id
_entity_poly.type
_entity_poly.pdbx_seq_one_letter_code
_entity_poly.pdbx_strand_id
1 'polypeptide(L)' 'MKLLHIVAFLLVVIGAINWGLVGLANYNLVEMLFGSVSGLVQLVYVLVGASGVVLLVTHKGDCKICSKM' A
#
# COMPACT_ATOMS: atom_id res chain seq x y z
N MET A 1 -4.52 -5.26 -16.85
CA MET A 1 -4.35 -4.62 -15.53
C MET A 1 -2.89 -4.55 -15.04
N LYS A 2 -1.85 -4.58 -15.91
CA LYS A 2 -0.44 -4.57 -15.44
C LYS A 2 -0.08 -3.30 -14.68
N LEU A 3 -0.47 -2.13 -15.21
CA LEU A 3 -0.19 -0.84 -14.57
C LEU A 3 -0.90 -0.73 -13.21
N LEU A 4 -2.18 -1.14 -13.13
CA LEU A 4 -2.94 -1.13 -11.87
C LEU A 4 -2.29 -2.02 -10.80
N HIS A 5 -1.87 -3.23 -11.18
CA HIS A 5 -1.17 -4.13 -10.25
C HIS A 5 0.15 -3.52 -9.76
N ILE A 6 0.96 -2.92 -10.64
CA ILE A 6 2.23 -2.28 -10.26
C ILE A 6 1.98 -1.13 -9.29
N VAL A 7 1.05 -0.24 -9.60
CA VAL A 7 0.72 0.91 -8.74
C VAL A 7 0.21 0.44 -7.38
N ALA A 8 -0.72 -0.51 -7.35
CA ALA A 8 -1.26 -1.06 -6.12
C ALA A 8 -0.19 -1.75 -5.27
N PHE A 9 0.69 -2.53 -5.90
CA PHE A 9 1.80 -3.20 -5.22
C PHE A 9 2.77 -2.21 -4.59
N LEU A 10 3.15 -1.15 -5.31
CA LEU A 10 4.03 -0.10 -4.77
C LEU A 10 3.40 0.62 -3.58
N LEU A 11 2.11 0.99 -3.67
CA LEU A 11 1.41 1.64 -2.56
C LEU A 11 1.36 0.74 -1.32
N VAL A 12 1.06 -0.56 -1.48
CA VAL A 12 1.06 -1.51 -0.35
C VAL A 12 2.44 -1.65 0.27
N VAL A 13 3.51 -1.71 -0.54
CA VAL A 13 4.89 -1.78 -0.04
C VAL A 13 5.26 -0.52 0.75
N ILE A 14 4.91 0.68 0.23
CA ILE A 14 5.11 1.95 0.95
C ILE A 14 4.36 1.94 2.28
N GLY A 15 3.11 1.48 2.28
CA GLY A 15 2.31 1.32 3.50
C GLY A 15 2.96 0.38 4.52
N ALA A 16 3.43 -0.79 4.09
CA ALA A 16 4.08 -1.76 4.95
C ALA A 16 5.38 -1.19 5.56
N ILE A 17 6.20 -0.49 4.77
CA ILE A 17 7.40 0.18 5.27
C ILE A 17 7.03 1.26 6.28
N ASN A 18 6.03 2.10 6.00
CA ASN A 18 5.57 3.14 6.93
C ASN A 18 5.15 2.53 8.28
N TRP A 19 4.31 1.49 8.27
CA TRP A 19 3.88 0.84 9.51
C TRP A 19 5.04 0.14 10.25
N GLY A 20 6.00 -0.43 9.52
CA GLY A 20 7.22 -0.98 10.11
C GLY A 20 8.05 0.08 10.84
N LEU A 21 8.24 1.26 10.23
CA LEU A 21 8.96 2.37 10.84
C LEU A 21 8.23 2.96 12.05
N VAL A 22 6.89 3.07 11.98
CA VAL A 22 6.07 3.48 13.12
C VAL A 22 6.23 2.48 14.27
N GLY A 23 6.16 1.18 14.01
CA GLY A 23 6.29 0.16 15.04
C GLY A 23 7.69 0.07 15.68
N LEU A 24 8.76 0.30 14.89
CA LEU A 24 10.15 0.17 15.37
C LEU A 24 10.70 1.44 16.01
N ALA A 25 10.31 2.61 15.52
CA ALA A 25 10.94 3.88 15.87
C ALA A 25 9.95 5.02 16.15
N ASN A 26 8.63 4.75 16.17
CA ASN A 26 7.58 5.79 16.22
C ASN A 26 7.75 6.85 15.11
N TYR A 27 8.28 6.43 13.95
CA TYR A 27 8.58 7.32 12.84
C TYR A 27 7.58 7.12 11.71
N ASN A 28 6.83 8.17 11.38
CA ASN A 28 5.83 8.16 10.31
C ASN A 28 6.41 8.77 9.02
N LEU A 29 6.79 7.91 8.09
CA LEU A 29 7.37 8.30 6.79
C LEU A 29 6.39 9.13 5.96
N VAL A 30 5.10 8.76 5.96
CA VAL A 30 4.08 9.47 5.18
C VAL A 30 3.90 10.89 5.70
N GLU A 31 3.81 11.07 7.03
CA GLU A 31 3.74 12.41 7.63
C GLU A 31 5.02 13.22 7.38
N MET A 32 6.21 12.60 7.42
CA MET A 32 7.45 13.31 7.11
C MET A 32 7.46 13.84 5.66
N LEU A 33 7.03 13.04 4.68
CA LEU A 33 7.11 13.40 3.27
C LEU A 33 6.07 14.44 2.84
N PHE A 34 4.84 14.34 3.34
CA PHE A 34 3.73 15.21 2.92
C PHE A 34 3.51 16.40 3.85
N GLY A 35 4.28 16.49 4.93
CA GLY A 35 4.02 17.41 6.03
C GLY A 35 2.70 17.06 6.72
N SER A 36 2.44 17.66 7.87
CA SER A 36 1.21 17.45 8.64
C SER A 36 -0.06 18.00 7.97
N VAL A 37 -0.11 18.05 6.63
CA VAL A 37 -1.30 18.34 5.84
C VAL A 37 -2.25 17.15 5.95
N SER A 38 -3.15 17.24 6.93
CA SER A 38 -4.05 16.14 7.34
C SER A 38 -4.77 15.47 6.17
N GLY A 39 -5.26 16.25 5.20
CA GLY A 39 -5.99 15.72 4.05
C GLY A 39 -5.13 14.87 3.10
N LEU A 40 -3.87 15.23 2.86
CA LEU A 40 -2.97 14.49 1.96
C LEU A 40 -2.49 13.20 2.59
N VAL A 41 -2.11 13.23 3.87
CA VAL A 41 -1.69 12.05 4.63
C VAL A 41 -2.83 11.02 4.69
N GLN A 42 -4.06 11.46 5.01
CA GLN A 42 -5.23 10.60 5.01
C GLN A 42 -5.51 10.00 3.63
N LEU A 43 -5.39 10.79 2.56
CA LEU A 43 -5.58 10.30 1.20
C LEU A 43 -4.58 9.18 0.87
N VAL A 44 -3.30 9.34 1.23
CA VAL A 44 -2.28 8.30 1.04
C VAL A 44 -2.69 7.02 1.78
N TYR A 45 -3.14 7.10 3.03
CA TYR A 45 -3.58 5.91 3.77
C TYR A 45 -4.79 5.22 3.14
N VAL A 46 -5.76 5.98 2.64
CA VAL A 46 -6.89 5.43 1.90
C VAL A 46 -6.44 4.72 0.61
N LEU A 47 -5.50 5.32 -0.13
CA LEU A 47 -4.96 4.72 -1.37
C LEU A 47 -4.17 3.44 -1.08
N VAL A 48 -3.39 3.40 0.00
CA VAL A 48 -2.70 2.19 0.47
C VAL A 48 -3.71 1.09 0.80
N GLY A 49 -4.75 1.40 1.57
CA GLY A 49 -5.80 0.45 1.93
C GLY A 49 -6.55 -0.09 0.71
N ALA A 50 -6.99 0.80 -0.18
CA ALA A 50 -7.64 0.44 -1.44
C ALA A 50 -6.75 -0.46 -2.32
N SER A 51 -5.45 -0.17 -2.38
CA SER A 51 -4.48 -0.98 -3.12
C SER A 51 -4.35 -2.39 -2.54
N GLY A 52 -4.37 -2.52 -1.21
CA GLY A 52 -4.41 -3.83 -0.54
C GLY A 52 -5.64 -4.65 -0.93
N VAL A 53 -6.82 -4.01 -0.96
CA VAL A 53 -8.06 -4.65 -1.42
C VAL A 53 -7.96 -5.08 -2.87
N VAL A 54 -7.46 -4.22 -3.77
CA VAL A 54 -7.28 -4.55 -5.19
C VAL A 54 -6.39 -5.77 -5.37
N LEU A 55 -5.21 -5.79 -4.73
CA LEU A 55 -4.31 -6.94 -4.82
C LEU A 55 -4.93 -8.22 -4.24
N LEU A 56 -5.71 -8.10 -3.17
CA LEU A 56 -6.38 -9.24 -2.54
C LEU A 56 -7.46 -9.83 -3.46
N VAL A 57 -8.29 -8.99 -4.09
CA VAL A 57 -9.37 -9.47 -4.97
C VAL A 57 -8.84 -9.96 -6.33
N THR A 58 -7.73 -9.40 -6.84
CA THR A 58 -7.12 -9.87 -8.09
C THR A 58 -6.09 -10.98 -7.89
N HIS A 59 -5.74 -11.30 -6.64
CA HIS A 59 -4.65 -12.23 -6.30
C HIS A 59 -4.68 -13.56 -7.07
N LYS A 60 -5.83 -14.23 -7.13
CA LYS A 60 -5.96 -15.52 -7.82
C LYS A 60 -5.66 -15.43 -9.31
N GLY A 61 -5.94 -14.30 -9.95
CA GLY A 61 -5.66 -14.09 -11.38
C GLY A 61 -4.19 -13.74 -11.65
N ASP A 62 -3.53 -13.06 -10.71
CA ASP A 62 -2.16 -12.57 -10.89
C ASP A 62 -1.09 -13.56 -10.35
N CYS A 63 -1.41 -14.34 -9.32
CA CYS A 63 -0.50 -15.27 -8.66
C CYS A 63 -0.40 -16.61 -9.40
N LYS A 64 0.78 -16.93 -9.95
CA LYS A 64 1.04 -18.19 -10.68
C LYS A 64 0.92 -19.47 -9.83
N ILE A 65 1.01 -19.34 -8.51
CA ILE A 65 0.87 -20.47 -7.58
C ILE A 65 -0.61 -20.70 -7.30
N CYS A 66 -1.34 -19.65 -6.92
CA CYS A 66 -2.76 -19.75 -6.57
C CYS A 66 -3.69 -19.91 -7.77
N SER A 67 -3.25 -19.55 -8.99
CA SER A 67 -4.04 -19.74 -10.21
C SER A 67 -4.09 -21.18 -10.71
N LYS A 68 -3.21 -22.06 -10.20
CA LYS A 68 -3.13 -23.49 -10.56
C LYS A 68 -3.95 -24.40 -9.64
N MET A 69 -4.60 -23.83 -8.62
CA MET A 69 -5.46 -24.53 -7.66
C MET A 69 -6.90 -24.62 -8.14
#